data_AF-A0A653EH00-F1
#
_entry.id   AF-A0A653EH00-F1
#
_cell.length_a   1.000
_cell.length_b   1.000
_cell.length_c   1.000
_cell.angle_alpha   90.00
_cell.angle_beta   90.00
_cell.angle_gamma   90.00
#
_symmetry.space_group_name_H-M   'P 1'
#
loop_
_entity.id
_entity.type
_entity.pdbx_description
1 polymer ?
#
loop_
_entity_poly.entity_id
_entity_poly.type
_entity_poly.pdbx_seq_one_letter_code
_entity_poly.pdbx_strand_id
1 'polypeptide(L)'
;MSYDLTVYAASSIDDEQLEEIVASVPGLSVGDSGDHEMTVLRGKQEKYSFTVFGPHEIEPEDVPDDVVPHVLDPTTSWQIVIEGSDPAEVRPARRFAKALARAAGGVAVDEQTEEILGAKRARQIASPGSELIRIVDLQWHSPESAPDAATLWLELARKFLPEALPRRFGNVYPLRYRLDRDGDDQFIATFASHGAWFKATLPCIDGGLYLEPWDGILIDTLKMVAQPLDDPPWRNTVQRFFVEYARRRGSVLATGEVLRNHKLSGPPDTSWDLSGSLRGPGGILGLPANPVWWTWLGNDYLPLVRDYLPPEHTTYYDEGALYAPTEEPTDRGQLAGLPDPFPASLRVTAIPSEYGPSNTPMNSPAAIRPRLNQG
;
A
#
# COMPACT_ATOMS: atom_id res chain seq x y z
N MET A 1 8.57 37.06 -11.00
CA MET A 1 8.60 35.67 -10.54
C MET A 1 7.28 35.44 -9.80
N SER A 2 6.68 34.27 -9.95
CA SER A 2 5.53 33.81 -9.15
C SER A 2 6.04 33.04 -7.93
N TYR A 3 5.19 32.93 -6.91
CA TYR A 3 5.40 31.97 -5.82
C TYR A 3 4.27 30.96 -5.90
N ASP A 4 4.60 29.67 -5.89
CA ASP A 4 3.71 28.60 -6.30
C ASP A 4 3.65 27.53 -5.21
N LEU A 5 2.44 27.07 -4.89
CA LEU A 5 2.20 25.93 -4.01
C LEU A 5 1.34 24.93 -4.74
N THR A 6 1.60 23.64 -4.56
CA THR A 6 0.76 22.57 -5.12
C THR A 6 0.15 21.76 -4.00
N VAL A 7 -1.13 21.42 -4.11
CA VAL A 7 -1.80 20.48 -3.20
C VAL A 7 -2.07 19.20 -3.96
N TYR A 8 -1.65 18.05 -3.42
CA TYR A 8 -1.95 16.72 -3.94
C TYR A 8 -2.85 15.99 -2.95
N ALA A 9 -3.96 15.39 -3.41
CA ALA A 9 -4.97 14.82 -2.53
C ALA A 9 -5.67 13.58 -3.11
N ALA A 10 -6.28 12.80 -2.22
CA ALA A 10 -7.00 11.57 -2.53
C ALA A 10 -8.44 11.79 -3.01
N SER A 11 -8.98 13.00 -2.78
CA SER A 11 -10.34 13.34 -3.17
C SER A 11 -10.41 14.80 -3.60
N SER A 12 -11.27 15.07 -4.58
CA SER A 12 -11.70 16.43 -4.87
C SER A 12 -12.64 16.93 -3.78
N ILE A 13 -12.65 18.25 -3.58
CA ILE A 13 -13.69 18.97 -2.86
C ILE A 13 -14.48 19.82 -3.87
N ASP A 14 -15.72 20.16 -3.55
CA ASP A 14 -16.53 21.04 -4.38
C ASP A 14 -16.22 22.54 -4.14
N ASP A 15 -16.79 23.40 -4.98
CA ASP A 15 -16.56 24.85 -4.90
C ASP A 15 -17.05 25.43 -3.57
N GLU A 16 -18.18 24.96 -3.03
CA GLU A 16 -18.73 25.42 -1.74
C GLU A 16 -17.75 25.11 -0.59
N GLN A 17 -17.20 23.90 -0.55
CA GLN A 17 -16.16 23.51 0.40
C GLN A 17 -14.87 24.33 0.21
N LEU A 18 -14.48 24.62 -1.03
CA LEU A 18 -13.31 25.46 -1.32
C LEU A 18 -13.50 26.87 -0.76
N GLU A 19 -14.68 27.47 -0.95
CA GLU A 19 -15.05 28.77 -0.38
C GLU A 19 -15.05 28.75 1.15
N GLU A 20 -15.59 27.70 1.77
CA GLU A 20 -15.54 27.50 3.23
C GLU A 20 -14.11 27.43 3.76
N ILE A 21 -13.20 26.76 3.04
CA ILE A 21 -11.79 26.68 3.40
C ILE A 21 -11.13 28.06 3.30
N VAL A 22 -11.41 28.83 2.25
CA VAL A 22 -10.94 30.23 2.16
C VAL A 22 -11.41 31.02 3.38
N ALA A 23 -12.70 30.96 3.71
CA ALA A 23 -13.29 31.66 4.85
C ALA A 23 -12.74 31.18 6.21
N SER A 24 -12.28 29.92 6.31
CA SER A 24 -11.67 29.37 7.51
C SER A 24 -10.30 29.99 7.85
N VAL A 25 -9.62 30.58 6.86
CA VAL A 25 -8.31 31.21 7.05
C VAL A 25 -8.48 32.68 7.41
N PRO A 26 -8.01 33.12 8.60
CA PRO A 26 -8.26 34.47 9.07
C PRO A 26 -7.77 35.56 8.10
N GLY A 27 -8.71 36.40 7.66
CA GLY A 27 -8.44 37.57 6.83
C GLY A 27 -8.46 37.29 5.33
N LEU A 28 -8.80 36.07 4.90
CA LEU A 28 -9.07 35.75 3.50
C LEU A 28 -10.57 35.81 3.20
N SER A 29 -10.90 36.10 1.95
CA SER A 29 -12.26 36.03 1.39
C SER A 29 -12.20 35.62 -0.08
N VAL A 30 -13.29 35.04 -0.56
CA VAL A 30 -13.43 34.64 -1.96
C VAL A 30 -13.58 35.89 -2.83
N GLY A 31 -12.90 35.92 -3.97
CA GLY A 31 -13.02 36.95 -5.00
C GLY A 31 -13.85 36.46 -6.18
N ASP A 32 -13.38 36.78 -7.39
CA ASP A 32 -13.94 36.22 -8.62
C ASP A 32 -13.67 34.70 -8.65
N SER A 33 -14.72 33.94 -8.95
CA SER A 33 -14.69 32.49 -9.15
C SER A 33 -15.19 32.18 -10.56
N GLY A 34 -14.45 31.32 -11.24
CA GLY A 34 -14.74 30.77 -12.56
C GLY A 34 -14.54 29.26 -12.57
N ASP A 35 -14.66 28.67 -13.74
CA ASP A 35 -14.47 27.24 -13.93
C ASP A 35 -13.01 26.85 -13.63
N HIS A 36 -12.79 26.07 -12.57
CA HIS A 36 -11.46 25.63 -12.09
C HIS A 36 -10.50 26.77 -11.68
N GLU A 37 -11.01 27.97 -11.41
CA GLU A 37 -10.21 29.12 -11.04
C GLU A 37 -10.93 29.94 -9.96
N MET A 38 -10.24 30.24 -8.87
CA MET A 38 -10.75 31.08 -7.79
C MET A 38 -9.70 32.08 -7.34
N THR A 39 -10.03 33.36 -7.40
CA THR A 39 -9.19 34.41 -6.81
C THR A 39 -9.50 34.54 -5.32
N VAL A 40 -8.46 34.78 -4.53
CA VAL A 40 -8.56 34.97 -3.09
C VAL A 40 -8.10 36.37 -2.72
N LEU A 41 -8.91 37.05 -1.93
CA LEU A 41 -8.73 38.42 -1.49
C LEU A 41 -8.33 38.45 -0.01
N ARG A 42 -7.62 39.51 0.41
CA ARG A 42 -7.13 39.69 1.77
C ARG A 42 -7.49 41.04 2.38
N GLY A 43 -7.97 40.97 3.62
CA GLY A 43 -8.23 42.12 4.48
C GLY A 43 -9.45 42.95 4.07
N LYS A 44 -9.72 44.02 4.83
CA LYS A 44 -10.93 44.85 4.65
C LYS A 44 -11.01 45.61 3.33
N GLN A 45 -9.89 45.75 2.63
CA GLN A 45 -9.83 46.42 1.33
C GLN A 45 -9.91 45.43 0.17
N GLU A 46 -10.11 44.14 0.46
CA GLU A 46 -10.29 43.09 -0.55
C GLU A 46 -9.19 43.11 -1.62
N LYS A 47 -7.94 43.28 -1.17
CA LYS A 47 -6.80 43.27 -2.07
C LYS A 47 -6.55 41.85 -2.55
N TYR A 48 -6.21 41.70 -3.82
CA TYR A 48 -5.73 40.44 -4.36
C TYR A 48 -4.63 39.84 -3.48
N SER A 49 -4.73 38.54 -3.20
CA SER A 49 -3.76 37.76 -2.42
C SER A 49 -3.10 36.70 -3.30
N PHE A 50 -3.89 35.78 -3.85
CA PHE A 50 -3.44 34.68 -4.72
C PHE A 50 -4.61 34.13 -5.54
N THR A 51 -4.28 33.30 -6.53
CA THR A 51 -5.26 32.55 -7.34
C THR A 51 -5.09 31.07 -7.11
N VAL A 52 -6.20 30.34 -7.04
CA VAL A 52 -6.26 28.88 -6.92
C VAL A 52 -6.76 28.33 -8.25
N PHE A 53 -6.01 27.40 -8.83
CA PHE A 53 -6.36 26.65 -10.02
C PHE A 53 -6.65 25.20 -9.64
N GLY A 54 -7.69 24.62 -10.24
CA GLY A 54 -8.16 23.26 -9.98
C GLY A 54 -9.59 23.24 -9.44
N PRO A 55 -10.12 22.04 -9.11
CA PRO A 55 -9.41 20.75 -9.01
C PRO A 55 -8.95 20.17 -10.36
N HIS A 56 -7.70 19.75 -10.47
CA HIS A 56 -7.20 19.01 -11.64
C HIS A 56 -7.14 17.52 -11.33
N GLU A 57 -7.73 16.69 -12.19
CA GLU A 57 -7.55 15.24 -12.15
C GLU A 57 -6.09 14.89 -12.48
N ILE A 58 -5.50 13.99 -11.70
CA ILE A 58 -4.12 13.52 -11.87
C ILE A 58 -4.06 12.01 -11.69
N GLU A 59 -3.05 11.40 -12.31
CA GLU A 59 -2.68 10.02 -12.03
C GLU A 59 -1.57 9.98 -10.97
N PRO A 60 -1.43 8.89 -10.21
CA PRO A 60 -0.40 8.78 -9.19
C PRO A 60 1.04 8.94 -9.68
N GLU A 61 1.30 8.61 -10.95
CA GLU A 61 2.57 8.84 -11.64
C GLU A 61 2.89 10.32 -11.87
N ASP A 62 1.90 11.21 -11.84
CA ASP A 62 2.09 12.65 -11.97
C ASP A 62 2.59 13.29 -10.66
N VAL A 63 2.59 12.54 -9.55
CA VAL A 63 3.01 13.04 -8.24
C VAL A 63 4.53 12.88 -8.05
N PRO A 64 5.25 13.94 -7.62
CA PRO A 64 6.67 13.87 -7.35
C PRO A 64 7.05 12.75 -6.36
N ASP A 65 8.16 12.06 -6.63
CA ASP A 65 8.60 10.88 -5.87
C ASP A 65 8.77 11.12 -4.36
N ASP A 66 9.15 12.33 -3.98
CA ASP A 66 9.31 12.76 -2.59
C ASP A 66 7.98 13.10 -1.90
N VAL A 67 6.90 13.28 -2.67
CA VAL A 67 5.54 13.59 -2.18
C VAL A 67 4.69 12.34 -2.03
N VAL A 68 4.83 11.34 -2.92
CA VAL A 68 4.10 10.06 -2.89
C VAL A 68 4.05 9.41 -1.48
N PRO A 69 5.13 9.38 -0.68
CA PRO A 69 5.10 8.79 0.66
C PRO A 69 4.16 9.48 1.65
N HIS A 70 3.68 10.68 1.32
CA HIS A 70 2.95 11.57 2.23
C HIS A 70 1.47 11.67 1.94
N VAL A 71 1.01 11.20 0.79
CA VAL A 71 -0.40 11.19 0.37
C VAL A 71 -0.83 9.76 0.05
N LEU A 72 -2.05 9.40 0.43
CA LEU A 72 -2.66 8.12 0.05
C LEU A 72 -3.41 8.32 -1.26
N ASP A 73 -3.19 7.43 -2.22
CA ASP A 73 -3.89 7.39 -3.51
C ASP A 73 -4.25 8.76 -4.13
N PRO A 74 -3.25 9.59 -4.50
CA PRO A 74 -3.52 10.91 -5.03
C PRO A 74 -4.23 10.83 -6.40
N THR A 75 -5.37 11.52 -6.51
CA THR A 75 -6.19 11.61 -7.74
C THR A 75 -6.50 13.04 -8.15
N THR A 76 -6.19 14.01 -7.28
CA THR A 76 -6.56 15.41 -7.50
C THR A 76 -5.43 16.34 -7.08
N SER A 77 -5.25 17.43 -7.84
CA SER A 77 -4.34 18.51 -7.48
C SER A 77 -4.95 19.90 -7.60
N TRP A 78 -4.37 20.86 -6.85
CA TRP A 78 -4.62 22.29 -7.02
C TRP A 78 -3.30 23.03 -7.07
N GLN A 79 -3.24 24.08 -7.89
CA GLN A 79 -2.11 25.00 -7.94
C GLN A 79 -2.51 26.34 -7.35
N ILE A 80 -1.70 26.87 -6.43
CA ILE A 80 -1.94 28.16 -5.78
C ILE A 80 -0.80 29.09 -6.21
N VAL A 81 -1.15 30.16 -6.92
CA VAL A 81 -0.20 31.08 -7.54
C VAL A 81 -0.32 32.46 -6.89
N ILE A 82 0.78 32.95 -6.34
CA ILE A 82 0.92 34.34 -5.90
C ILE A 82 1.66 35.12 -6.99
N GLU A 83 0.91 35.99 -7.66
CA GLU A 83 1.49 36.85 -8.70
C GLU A 83 2.44 37.88 -8.09
N GLY A 84 3.59 38.08 -8.74
CA GLY A 84 4.59 39.05 -8.31
C GLY A 84 5.39 38.66 -7.06
N SER A 85 5.12 37.48 -6.47
CA SER A 85 5.78 36.96 -5.27
C SER A 85 5.78 37.93 -4.08
N ASP A 86 4.68 38.65 -3.83
CA ASP A 86 4.59 39.52 -2.65
C ASP A 86 4.79 38.69 -1.36
N PRO A 87 5.88 38.90 -0.61
CA PRO A 87 6.16 38.12 0.60
C PRO A 87 5.06 38.23 1.67
N ALA A 88 4.23 39.28 1.62
CA ALA A 88 3.10 39.44 2.52
C ALA A 88 1.99 38.40 2.29
N GLU A 89 1.88 37.86 1.06
CA GLU A 89 0.82 36.94 0.64
C GLU A 89 1.24 35.46 0.76
N VAL A 90 2.54 35.19 0.81
CA VAL A 90 3.11 33.83 0.98
C VAL A 90 2.58 33.13 2.23
N ARG A 91 2.56 33.82 3.38
CA ARG A 91 2.15 33.21 4.65
C ARG A 91 0.64 32.86 4.68
N PRO A 92 -0.27 33.75 4.26
CA PRO A 92 -1.67 33.40 4.05
C PRO A 92 -1.88 32.23 3.07
N ALA A 93 -1.24 32.25 1.90
CA ALA A 93 -1.36 31.17 0.92
C ALA A 93 -0.89 29.82 1.48
N ARG A 94 0.26 29.78 2.19
CA ARG A 94 0.73 28.55 2.85
C ARG A 94 -0.21 28.04 3.94
N ARG A 95 -0.97 28.92 4.59
CA ARG A 95 -2.01 28.50 5.56
C ARG A 95 -3.22 27.92 4.85
N PHE A 96 -3.64 28.56 3.76
CA PHE A 96 -4.72 28.08 2.90
C PHE A 96 -4.37 26.71 2.30
N ALA A 97 -3.20 26.55 1.69
CA ALA A 97 -2.74 25.27 1.13
C ALA A 97 -2.75 24.14 2.17
N LYS A 98 -2.32 24.41 3.41
CA LYS A 98 -2.41 23.43 4.52
C LYS A 98 -3.85 23.09 4.92
N ALA A 99 -4.76 24.06 4.87
CA ALA A 99 -6.16 23.85 5.17
C ALA A 99 -6.84 23.04 4.06
N LEU A 100 -6.57 23.37 2.80
CA LEU A 100 -7.02 22.65 1.62
C LEU A 100 -6.53 21.20 1.62
N ALA A 101 -5.22 20.99 1.78
CA ALA A 101 -4.63 19.67 1.91
C ALA A 101 -5.30 18.86 3.03
N ARG A 102 -5.53 19.47 4.20
CA ARG A 102 -6.19 18.78 5.31
C ARG A 102 -7.64 18.40 5.00
N ALA A 103 -8.39 19.26 4.33
CA ALA A 103 -9.79 19.02 3.98
C ALA A 103 -9.93 17.92 2.93
N ALA A 104 -9.03 17.92 1.93
CA ALA A 104 -9.00 16.95 0.85
C ALA A 104 -8.24 15.65 1.19
N GLY A 105 -7.76 15.48 2.43
CA GLY A 105 -7.01 14.28 2.85
C GLY A 105 -5.61 14.15 2.20
N GLY A 106 -5.03 15.26 1.75
CA GLY A 106 -3.79 15.34 1.00
C GLY A 106 -2.65 16.08 1.71
N VAL A 107 -1.71 16.56 0.90
CA VAL A 107 -0.52 17.31 1.32
C VAL A 107 -0.30 18.52 0.43
N ALA A 108 0.26 19.59 0.99
CA ALA A 108 0.68 20.76 0.24
C ALA A 108 2.20 20.76 0.08
N VAL A 109 2.71 21.27 -1.03
CA VAL A 109 4.12 21.36 -1.38
C VAL A 109 4.45 22.81 -1.70
N ASP A 110 5.60 23.26 -1.21
CA ASP A 110 6.15 24.56 -1.52
C ASP A 110 7.16 24.43 -2.67
N GLU A 111 6.77 24.84 -3.88
CA GLU A 111 7.55 24.59 -5.12
C GLU A 111 8.88 25.37 -5.15
N GLN A 112 9.07 26.34 -4.27
CA GLN A 112 10.33 27.10 -4.17
C GLN A 112 11.31 26.48 -3.18
N THR A 113 10.82 25.73 -2.20
CA THR A 113 11.65 25.17 -1.13
C THR A 113 11.61 23.65 -1.05
N GLU A 114 10.78 23.01 -1.88
CA GLU A 114 10.48 21.56 -1.87
C GLU A 114 9.96 21.11 -0.48
N GLU A 115 9.41 22.02 0.31
CA GLU A 115 8.94 21.73 1.67
C GLU A 115 7.52 21.15 1.64
N ILE A 116 7.36 19.95 2.20
CA ILE A 116 6.05 19.33 2.39
C ILE A 116 5.33 19.89 3.63
N LEU A 117 4.13 20.38 3.42
CA LEU A 117 3.29 21.08 4.35
C LEU A 117 2.12 20.18 4.82
N GLY A 118 2.08 19.83 6.11
CA GLY A 118 0.87 19.29 6.76
C GLY A 118 0.64 17.77 6.73
N ALA A 119 1.57 16.98 6.17
CA ALA A 119 1.41 15.55 5.84
C ALA A 119 1.08 14.55 6.98
N LYS A 120 1.29 14.89 8.26
CA LYS A 120 1.46 13.84 9.29
C LYS A 120 0.21 13.06 9.71
N ARG A 121 -1.00 13.50 9.36
CA ARG A 121 -2.23 12.90 9.92
C ARG A 121 -2.97 11.95 8.98
N ALA A 122 -2.85 12.10 7.67
CA ALA A 122 -3.62 11.29 6.71
C ALA A 122 -3.30 9.79 6.82
N ARG A 123 -2.05 9.46 7.17
CA ARG A 123 -1.56 8.07 7.30
C ARG A 123 -1.59 7.52 8.73
N GLN A 124 -2.07 8.30 9.71
CA GLN A 124 -2.14 7.83 11.10
C GLN A 124 -3.44 7.08 11.36
N ILE A 125 -3.32 5.81 11.74
CA ILE A 125 -4.47 5.01 12.19
C ILE A 125 -4.50 4.91 13.71
N ALA A 126 -5.71 4.86 14.28
CA ALA A 126 -5.88 4.51 15.67
C ALA A 126 -5.43 3.06 15.89
N SER A 127 -4.70 2.81 16.98
CA SER A 127 -4.38 1.43 17.34
C SER A 127 -5.67 0.68 17.64
N PRO A 128 -5.92 -0.47 17.01
CA PRO A 128 -7.01 -1.34 17.42
C PRO A 128 -6.87 -1.70 18.91
N GLY A 129 -8.01 -1.84 19.60
CA GLY A 129 -8.06 -2.23 21.00
C GLY A 129 -7.63 -3.67 21.24
N SER A 130 -7.98 -4.23 22.40
CA SER A 130 -7.72 -5.65 22.74
C SER A 130 -8.68 -6.64 22.06
N GLU A 131 -9.51 -6.17 21.13
CA GLU A 131 -10.53 -6.96 20.44
C GLU A 131 -9.92 -7.86 19.36
N LEU A 132 -10.71 -8.84 18.91
CA LEU A 132 -10.36 -9.64 17.75
C LEU A 132 -10.43 -8.77 16.50
N ILE A 133 -9.38 -8.80 15.70
CA ILE A 133 -9.27 -8.02 14.48
C ILE A 133 -9.12 -8.93 13.25
N ARG A 134 -9.40 -8.34 12.09
CA ARG A 134 -8.99 -8.86 10.78
C ARG A 134 -7.57 -8.36 10.47
N ILE A 135 -6.72 -9.24 9.96
CA ILE A 135 -5.45 -8.85 9.34
C ILE A 135 -5.47 -9.20 7.85
N VAL A 136 -4.62 -8.54 7.08
CA VAL A 136 -4.24 -8.99 5.75
C VAL A 136 -2.85 -9.58 5.83
N ASP A 137 -2.71 -10.82 5.35
CA ASP A 137 -1.44 -11.51 5.18
C ASP A 137 -1.05 -11.46 3.70
N LEU A 138 0.00 -10.70 3.40
CA LEU A 138 0.58 -10.58 2.07
C LEU A 138 1.78 -11.52 1.97
N GLN A 139 1.81 -12.37 0.94
CA GLN A 139 2.91 -13.29 0.68
C GLN A 139 3.30 -13.24 -0.79
N TRP A 140 4.60 -13.10 -1.07
CA TRP A 140 5.16 -13.13 -2.42
C TRP A 140 6.05 -14.35 -2.57
N HIS A 141 5.81 -15.14 -3.63
CA HIS A 141 6.54 -16.36 -3.96
C HIS A 141 7.33 -16.10 -5.24
N SER A 142 8.65 -16.07 -5.11
CA SER A 142 9.56 -15.67 -6.18
C SER A 142 10.59 -16.77 -6.45
N PRO A 143 11.08 -16.92 -7.69
CA PRO A 143 12.10 -17.91 -7.99
C PRO A 143 13.41 -17.56 -7.30
N GLU A 144 14.31 -18.53 -7.13
CA GLU A 144 15.64 -18.31 -6.56
C GLU A 144 16.46 -17.25 -7.33
N SER A 145 16.22 -17.11 -8.64
CA SER A 145 16.86 -16.11 -9.50
C SER A 145 16.35 -14.68 -9.31
N ALA A 146 15.38 -14.46 -8.42
CA ALA A 146 14.73 -13.17 -8.26
C ALA A 146 15.67 -12.10 -7.65
N PRO A 147 15.51 -10.80 -8.00
CA PRO A 147 16.39 -9.72 -7.53
C PRO A 147 16.42 -9.55 -6.01
N ASP A 148 17.49 -8.99 -5.45
CA ASP A 148 17.63 -8.78 -4.00
C ASP A 148 16.39 -8.14 -3.35
N ALA A 149 15.84 -8.81 -2.34
CA ALA A 149 14.60 -8.40 -1.69
C ALA A 149 14.79 -7.18 -0.78
N ALA A 150 15.93 -7.04 -0.11
CA ALA A 150 16.09 -6.03 0.94
C ALA A 150 16.19 -4.62 0.38
N THR A 151 17.01 -4.41 -0.66
CA THR A 151 17.10 -3.10 -1.31
C THR A 151 15.77 -2.74 -1.96
N LEU A 152 15.15 -3.68 -2.66
CA LEU A 152 13.86 -3.47 -3.31
C LEU A 152 12.75 -3.15 -2.31
N TRP A 153 12.71 -3.86 -1.17
CA TRP A 153 11.74 -3.62 -0.11
C TRP A 153 11.87 -2.22 0.46
N LEU A 154 13.09 -1.79 0.80
CA LEU A 154 13.33 -0.46 1.36
C LEU A 154 12.92 0.64 0.38
N GLU A 155 13.27 0.49 -0.89
CA GLU A 155 12.91 1.44 -1.94
C GLU A 155 11.39 1.57 -2.09
N LEU A 156 10.69 0.45 -2.29
CA LEU A 156 9.24 0.44 -2.52
C LEU A 156 8.45 0.81 -1.26
N ALA A 157 8.90 0.38 -0.08
CA ALA A 157 8.26 0.77 1.16
C ALA A 157 8.43 2.27 1.41
N ARG A 158 9.62 2.85 1.19
CA ARG A 158 9.81 4.31 1.29
C ARG A 158 8.87 5.08 0.36
N LYS A 159 8.69 4.60 -0.87
CA LYS A 159 7.88 5.27 -1.88
C LYS A 159 6.37 5.13 -1.60
N PHE A 160 5.87 3.90 -1.48
CA PHE A 160 4.42 3.64 -1.49
C PHE A 160 3.83 3.39 -0.10
N LEU A 161 4.55 2.66 0.76
CA LEU A 161 4.03 2.20 2.05
C LEU A 161 5.06 2.35 3.18
N PRO A 162 5.37 3.59 3.62
CA PRO A 162 6.42 3.83 4.63
C PRO A 162 6.16 3.10 5.94
N GLU A 163 4.90 2.77 6.22
CA GLU A 163 4.48 2.00 7.38
C GLU A 163 5.05 0.57 7.37
N ALA A 164 5.34 0.01 6.19
CA ALA A 164 5.99 -1.29 6.00
C ALA A 164 7.51 -1.26 6.19
N LEU A 165 8.11 -0.09 6.43
CA LEU A 165 9.54 0.00 6.71
C LEU A 165 9.89 -0.74 8.01
N PRO A 166 11.01 -1.50 8.04
CA PRO A 166 11.48 -2.17 9.23
C PRO A 166 11.73 -1.18 10.38
N ARG A 167 10.88 -1.14 11.40
CA ARG A 167 11.14 -0.35 12.62
C ARG A 167 12.16 -1.05 13.50
N ARG A 168 12.02 -2.37 13.66
CA ARG A 168 13.00 -3.25 14.32
C ARG A 168 13.21 -4.47 13.46
N PHE A 169 14.44 -4.96 13.36
CA PHE A 169 14.74 -6.13 12.52
C PHE A 169 15.87 -7.00 13.08
N GLY A 170 15.98 -8.21 12.52
CA GLY A 170 16.97 -9.21 12.89
C GLY A 170 16.61 -10.59 12.33
N ASN A 171 17.50 -11.55 12.53
CA ASN A 171 17.33 -12.96 12.17
C ASN A 171 17.05 -13.87 13.39
N VAL A 172 17.03 -13.30 14.60
CA VAL A 172 16.77 -14.01 15.86
C VAL A 172 16.01 -13.09 16.81
N TYR A 173 15.04 -13.66 17.54
CA TYR A 173 14.34 -12.93 18.60
C TYR A 173 15.16 -12.87 19.89
N PRO A 174 15.20 -11.72 20.59
CA PRO A 174 14.56 -10.46 20.24
C PRO A 174 15.28 -9.71 19.10
N LEU A 175 14.51 -9.04 18.23
CA LEU A 175 15.05 -8.24 17.11
C LEU A 175 15.91 -7.09 17.62
N ARG A 176 17.20 -7.10 17.27
CA ARG A 176 18.26 -6.28 17.89
C ARG A 176 18.49 -4.93 17.21
N TYR A 177 18.21 -4.87 15.91
CA TYR A 177 18.48 -3.70 15.09
C TYR A 177 17.25 -2.82 14.93
N ARG A 178 17.47 -1.56 14.56
CA ARG A 178 16.45 -0.56 14.24
C ARG A 178 16.90 0.25 13.04
N LEU A 179 16.03 0.44 12.06
CA LEU A 179 16.40 1.13 10.82
C LEU A 179 16.73 2.62 11.08
N ASP A 180 16.06 3.26 12.04
CA ASP A 180 16.31 4.65 12.42
C ASP A 180 17.66 4.88 13.12
N ARG A 181 18.26 3.83 13.70
CA ARG A 181 19.54 3.88 14.41
C ARG A 181 20.68 3.31 13.59
N ASP A 182 20.44 2.17 12.94
CA ASP A 182 21.48 1.36 12.32
C ASP A 182 21.53 1.53 10.78
N GLY A 183 20.51 2.13 10.17
CA GLY A 183 20.47 2.47 8.74
C GLY A 183 20.21 1.28 7.80
N ASP A 184 20.11 1.61 6.52
CA ASP A 184 19.71 0.70 5.44
C ASP A 184 20.76 -0.40 5.21
N ASP A 185 22.05 -0.05 5.28
CA ASP A 185 23.16 -1.00 5.13
C ASP A 185 23.09 -2.14 6.15
N GLN A 186 22.71 -1.85 7.40
CA GLN A 186 22.57 -2.88 8.42
C GLN A 186 21.38 -3.81 8.14
N PHE A 187 20.27 -3.28 7.58
CA PHE A 187 19.14 -4.11 7.18
C PHE A 187 19.51 -5.05 6.03
N ILE A 188 20.15 -4.50 4.98
CA ILE A 188 20.62 -5.25 3.82
C ILE A 188 21.62 -6.33 4.25
N ALA A 189 22.61 -6.00 5.09
CA ALA A 189 23.57 -6.97 5.60
C ALA A 189 22.93 -8.08 6.45
N THR A 190 21.88 -7.73 7.22
CA THR A 190 21.13 -8.72 8.01
C THR A 190 20.40 -9.69 7.09
N PHE A 191 19.69 -9.18 6.08
CA PHE A 191 19.02 -9.99 5.07
C PHE A 191 19.99 -10.92 4.34
N ALA A 192 21.11 -10.38 3.83
CA ALA A 192 22.10 -11.14 3.07
C ALA A 192 22.76 -12.28 3.87
N SER A 193 22.67 -12.25 5.21
CA SER A 193 23.24 -13.30 6.06
C SER A 193 22.31 -14.50 6.22
N HIS A 194 21.03 -14.28 6.57
CA HIS A 194 20.09 -15.36 6.95
C HIS A 194 18.62 -15.01 6.67
N GLY A 195 18.35 -14.01 5.82
CA GLY A 195 17.05 -13.34 5.77
C GLY A 195 16.85 -12.38 6.95
N ALA A 196 15.73 -11.65 6.93
CA ALA A 196 15.40 -10.64 7.93
C ALA A 196 13.93 -10.70 8.32
N TRP A 197 13.65 -10.85 9.62
CA TRP A 197 12.34 -10.59 10.20
C TRP A 197 12.29 -9.17 10.73
N PHE A 198 11.12 -8.53 10.62
CA PHE A 198 10.95 -7.18 11.09
C PHE A 198 9.59 -6.92 11.74
N LYS A 199 9.58 -5.92 12.62
CA LYS A 199 8.36 -5.27 13.14
C LYS A 199 8.22 -3.94 12.41
N ALA A 200 7.01 -3.64 11.96
CA ALA A 200 6.69 -2.46 11.18
C ALA A 200 5.99 -1.38 12.04
N THR A 201 5.41 -0.38 11.39
CA THR A 201 4.57 0.65 12.03
C THR A 201 3.13 0.48 11.55
N LEU A 202 2.15 0.69 12.45
CA LEU A 202 0.74 0.56 12.09
C LEU A 202 0.39 1.42 10.85
N PRO A 203 -0.38 0.87 9.90
CA PRO A 203 -1.15 -0.38 10.00
C PRO A 203 -0.37 -1.67 9.77
N CYS A 204 0.88 -1.60 9.31
CA CYS A 204 1.75 -2.75 9.18
C CYS A 204 2.21 -3.25 10.56
N ILE A 205 2.25 -4.57 10.74
CA ILE A 205 2.50 -5.23 12.03
C ILE A 205 3.93 -5.81 12.03
N ASP A 206 4.17 -6.77 11.14
CA ASP A 206 5.44 -7.43 10.95
C ASP A 206 5.52 -8.05 9.56
N GLY A 207 6.73 -8.49 9.21
CA GLY A 207 6.99 -9.19 7.98
C GLY A 207 8.33 -9.90 8.03
N GLY A 208 8.69 -10.52 6.91
CA GLY A 208 9.96 -11.20 6.77
C GLY A 208 10.38 -11.32 5.32
N LEU A 209 11.67 -11.13 5.06
CA LEU A 209 12.31 -11.40 3.78
C LEU A 209 13.20 -12.63 3.95
N TYR A 210 12.97 -13.67 3.16
CA TYR A 210 13.64 -14.95 3.34
C TYR A 210 14.66 -15.17 2.23
N LEU A 211 15.90 -15.45 2.62
CA LEU A 211 17.02 -15.66 1.70
C LEU A 211 17.14 -17.11 1.24
N GLU A 212 16.80 -18.07 2.12
CA GLU A 212 16.94 -19.49 1.82
C GLU A 212 15.73 -19.98 1.01
N PRO A 213 15.93 -20.38 -0.27
CA PRO A 213 14.85 -20.93 -1.05
C PRO A 213 14.49 -22.32 -0.52
N TRP A 214 13.20 -22.63 -0.51
CA TRP A 214 12.73 -24.00 -0.33
C TRP A 214 12.19 -24.48 -1.66
N ASP A 215 12.86 -25.48 -2.25
CA ASP A 215 12.53 -26.04 -3.56
C ASP A 215 12.52 -24.98 -4.68
N GLY A 216 13.52 -24.08 -4.65
CA GLY A 216 13.71 -23.03 -5.65
C GLY A 216 12.79 -21.82 -5.49
N ILE A 217 12.02 -21.74 -4.40
CA ILE A 217 11.11 -20.63 -4.10
C ILE A 217 11.57 -19.86 -2.87
N LEU A 218 11.77 -18.55 -3.07
CA LEU A 218 11.93 -17.53 -2.04
C LEU A 218 10.56 -17.00 -1.64
N ILE A 219 10.41 -16.62 -0.37
CA ILE A 219 9.18 -16.01 0.14
C ILE A 219 9.47 -14.74 0.87
N ASP A 220 8.64 -13.74 0.62
CA ASP A 220 8.61 -12.50 1.37
C ASP A 220 7.20 -12.32 1.94
N THR A 221 7.06 -11.74 3.13
CA THR A 221 5.77 -11.59 3.82
C THR A 221 5.59 -10.24 4.48
N LEU A 222 4.34 -9.78 4.55
CA LEU A 222 3.92 -8.62 5.32
C LEU A 222 2.51 -8.83 5.89
N LYS A 223 2.37 -8.60 7.19
CA LYS A 223 1.08 -8.61 7.89
C LYS A 223 0.68 -7.20 8.26
N MET A 224 -0.58 -6.88 8.06
CA MET A 224 -1.13 -5.59 8.44
C MET A 224 -2.57 -5.70 8.95
N VAL A 225 -3.03 -4.70 9.70
CA VAL A 225 -4.43 -4.59 10.10
C VAL A 225 -5.29 -4.36 8.84
N ALA A 226 -6.41 -5.08 8.72
CA ALA A 226 -7.26 -4.97 7.53
C ALA A 226 -8.23 -3.77 7.56
N GLN A 227 -8.65 -3.31 8.74
CA GLN A 227 -9.64 -2.23 8.89
C GLN A 227 -9.32 -0.95 8.09
N PRO A 228 -8.06 -0.45 8.02
CA PRO A 228 -7.76 0.72 7.20
C PRO A 228 -8.05 0.51 5.71
N LEU A 229 -8.08 -0.73 5.22
CA LEU A 229 -8.34 -1.05 3.81
C LEU A 229 -9.84 -1.04 3.46
N ASP A 230 -10.71 -0.82 4.45
CA ASP A 230 -12.11 -0.46 4.21
C ASP A 230 -12.21 0.97 3.60
N ASP A 231 -11.12 1.76 3.67
CA ASP A 231 -10.98 3.07 3.03
C ASP A 231 -10.25 2.95 1.67
N PRO A 232 -10.85 3.37 0.54
CA PRO A 232 -10.26 3.20 -0.79
C PRO A 232 -8.83 3.74 -0.96
N PRO A 233 -8.45 4.94 -0.46
CA PRO A 233 -7.09 5.44 -0.62
C PRO A 233 -6.03 4.56 0.04
N TRP A 234 -6.35 3.99 1.21
CA TRP A 234 -5.48 3.01 1.87
C TRP A 234 -5.39 1.71 1.07
N ARG A 235 -6.54 1.19 0.64
CA ARG A 235 -6.62 -0.02 -0.17
C ARG A 235 -5.80 0.09 -1.45
N ASN A 236 -5.98 1.16 -2.21
CA ASN A 236 -5.32 1.40 -3.49
C ASN A 236 -3.81 1.60 -3.30
N THR A 237 -3.39 2.34 -2.26
CA THR A 237 -1.97 2.50 -1.91
C THR A 237 -1.30 1.16 -1.59
N VAL A 238 -1.94 0.31 -0.80
CA VAL A 238 -1.41 -1.01 -0.43
C VAL A 238 -1.42 -1.97 -1.61
N GLN A 239 -2.46 -1.95 -2.45
CA GLN A 239 -2.52 -2.74 -3.68
C GLN A 239 -1.39 -2.34 -4.63
N ARG A 240 -1.11 -1.03 -4.78
CA ARG A 240 0.01 -0.52 -5.58
C ARG A 240 1.35 -1.03 -5.06
N PHE A 241 1.60 -0.93 -3.74
CA PHE A 241 2.80 -1.53 -3.14
C PHE A 241 2.88 -3.04 -3.40
N PHE A 242 1.77 -3.77 -3.25
CA PHE A 242 1.71 -5.21 -3.43
C PHE A 242 2.06 -5.64 -4.85
N VAL A 243 1.47 -4.97 -5.83
CA VAL A 243 1.70 -5.19 -7.26
C VAL A 243 3.12 -4.79 -7.64
N GLU A 244 3.59 -3.60 -7.28
CA GLU A 244 4.92 -3.12 -7.64
C GLU A 244 6.03 -4.00 -7.05
N TYR A 245 5.84 -4.47 -5.80
CA TYR A 245 6.77 -5.44 -5.22
C TYR A 245 6.73 -6.76 -5.99
N ALA A 246 5.55 -7.30 -6.30
CA ALA A 246 5.44 -8.55 -7.06
C ALA A 246 6.09 -8.47 -8.45
N ARG A 247 5.86 -7.37 -9.17
CA ARG A 247 6.44 -7.10 -10.50
C ARG A 247 7.96 -7.06 -10.44
N ARG A 248 8.52 -6.18 -9.59
CA ARG A 248 9.97 -5.94 -9.55
C ARG A 248 10.74 -7.06 -8.86
N ARG A 249 10.11 -7.78 -7.94
CA ARG A 249 10.67 -9.00 -7.33
C ARG A 249 10.60 -10.17 -8.29
N GLY A 250 9.82 -10.11 -9.37
CA GLY A 250 9.64 -11.24 -10.29
C GLY A 250 8.86 -12.39 -9.65
N SER A 251 7.85 -12.06 -8.83
CA SER A 251 7.02 -13.06 -8.16
C SER A 251 6.19 -13.86 -9.16
N VAL A 252 6.26 -15.18 -9.03
CA VAL A 252 5.47 -16.13 -9.83
C VAL A 252 4.03 -16.20 -9.31
N LEU A 253 3.87 -16.08 -7.98
CA LEU A 253 2.59 -16.02 -7.29
C LEU A 253 2.71 -15.06 -6.11
N ALA A 254 1.74 -14.19 -5.92
CA ALA A 254 1.58 -13.49 -4.64
C ALA A 254 0.13 -13.51 -4.20
N THR A 255 -0.11 -13.47 -2.90
CA THR A 255 -1.46 -13.54 -2.32
C THR A 255 -1.65 -12.47 -1.26
N GLY A 256 -2.81 -11.83 -1.26
CA GLY A 256 -3.30 -11.03 -0.14
C GLY A 256 -4.54 -11.69 0.45
N GLU A 257 -4.43 -12.21 1.67
CA GLU A 257 -5.50 -12.96 2.33
C GLU A 257 -6.00 -12.23 3.56
N VAL A 258 -7.33 -12.02 3.65
CA VAL A 258 -7.97 -11.48 4.87
C VAL A 258 -8.20 -12.61 5.86
N LEU A 259 -7.53 -12.54 7.01
CA LEU A 259 -7.57 -13.53 8.09
C LEU A 259 -8.27 -12.95 9.33
N ARG A 260 -9.14 -13.72 9.96
CA ARG A 260 -9.95 -13.28 11.12
C ARG A 260 -9.43 -13.78 12.45
N ASN A 261 -9.99 -13.22 13.52
CA ASN A 261 -9.77 -13.61 14.91
C ASN A 261 -8.30 -13.45 15.37
N HIS A 262 -7.59 -12.46 14.84
CA HIS A 262 -6.24 -12.11 15.28
C HIS A 262 -6.27 -11.12 16.46
N LYS A 263 -5.18 -11.07 17.23
CA LYS A 263 -4.96 -10.08 18.28
C LYS A 263 -3.61 -9.38 18.09
N LEU A 264 -3.56 -8.07 18.29
CA LEU A 264 -2.30 -7.30 18.26
C LEU A 264 -1.50 -7.43 19.56
N SER A 265 -2.16 -7.74 20.67
CA SER A 265 -1.54 -7.88 21.98
C SER A 265 -2.22 -8.96 22.81
N GLY A 266 -1.48 -9.50 23.78
CA GLY A 266 -1.94 -10.62 24.59
C GLY A 266 -1.77 -11.98 23.91
N PRO A 267 -2.23 -13.06 24.56
CA PRO A 267 -2.14 -14.40 24.00
C PRO A 267 -3.03 -14.54 22.75
N PRO A 268 -2.59 -15.30 21.73
CA PRO A 268 -3.36 -15.50 20.51
C PRO A 268 -4.69 -16.21 20.83
N ASP A 269 -5.70 -15.95 20.01
CA ASP A 269 -6.91 -16.77 20.01
C ASP A 269 -6.65 -18.07 19.23
N THR A 270 -7.13 -19.21 19.74
CA THR A 270 -6.92 -20.49 19.05
C THR A 270 -7.78 -20.66 17.81
N SER A 271 -8.79 -19.79 17.61
CA SER A 271 -9.68 -19.76 16.45
C SER A 271 -9.24 -18.80 15.33
N TRP A 272 -8.00 -18.29 15.41
CA TRP A 272 -7.41 -17.44 14.38
C TRP A 272 -7.22 -18.16 13.04
N ASP A 273 -7.53 -17.46 11.94
CA ASP A 273 -7.33 -17.97 10.59
C ASP A 273 -5.81 -17.97 10.25
N LEU A 274 -5.39 -18.92 9.42
CA LEU A 274 -4.00 -19.04 8.94
C LEU A 274 -3.96 -19.31 7.44
N SER A 275 -3.08 -18.60 6.74
CA SER A 275 -2.74 -18.88 5.34
C SER A 275 -2.07 -20.27 5.25
N GLY A 276 -2.47 -21.08 4.27
CA GLY A 276 -1.82 -22.37 4.02
C GLY A 276 -0.51 -22.20 3.23
N SER A 277 0.46 -23.11 3.40
CA SER A 277 1.71 -23.03 2.61
C SER A 277 1.44 -23.24 1.11
N LEU A 278 1.90 -22.34 0.24
CA LEU A 278 1.79 -22.51 -1.21
C LEU A 278 3.12 -22.94 -1.85
N ARG A 279 4.13 -23.23 -1.03
CA ARG A 279 5.39 -23.82 -1.43
C ARG A 279 5.58 -25.22 -0.82
N GLY A 280 6.33 -26.06 -1.51
CA GLY A 280 6.77 -27.35 -1.03
C GLY A 280 7.60 -28.08 -2.10
N PRO A 281 7.78 -29.41 -1.97
CA PRO A 281 8.54 -30.21 -2.93
C PRO A 281 8.16 -29.92 -4.39
N GLY A 282 9.13 -29.44 -5.16
CA GLY A 282 8.97 -29.06 -6.56
C GLY A 282 8.43 -27.64 -6.81
N GLY A 283 8.52 -26.74 -5.84
CA GLY A 283 8.26 -25.30 -6.00
C GLY A 283 6.86 -24.90 -5.54
N ILE A 284 6.17 -24.10 -6.37
CA ILE A 284 4.82 -23.64 -6.07
C ILE A 284 3.84 -24.83 -6.15
N LEU A 285 3.01 -24.97 -5.12
CA LEU A 285 2.06 -26.07 -5.00
C LEU A 285 0.81 -25.86 -5.86
N GLY A 286 0.41 -24.62 -6.10
CA GLY A 286 -0.83 -24.28 -6.81
C GLY A 286 -1.41 -22.96 -6.30
N LEU A 287 -2.62 -22.63 -6.75
CA LEU A 287 -3.43 -21.56 -6.17
C LEU A 287 -3.92 -21.96 -4.76
N PRO A 288 -4.24 -21.01 -3.88
CA PRO A 288 -4.82 -21.31 -2.57
C PRO A 288 -6.03 -22.25 -2.64
N ALA A 289 -6.23 -23.08 -1.60
CA ALA A 289 -7.29 -24.08 -1.57
C ALA A 289 -8.70 -23.47 -1.68
N ASN A 290 -8.86 -22.24 -1.22
CA ASN A 290 -10.07 -21.42 -1.35
C ASN A 290 -9.70 -20.12 -2.05
N PRO A 291 -10.64 -19.43 -2.73
CA PRO A 291 -10.39 -18.08 -3.23
C PRO A 291 -9.90 -17.14 -2.11
N VAL A 292 -8.97 -16.24 -2.46
CA VAL A 292 -8.41 -15.20 -1.57
C VAL A 292 -8.60 -13.82 -2.21
N TRP A 293 -8.44 -12.75 -1.42
CA TRP A 293 -8.80 -11.41 -1.84
C TRP A 293 -7.93 -10.86 -2.96
N TRP A 294 -6.61 -11.02 -2.91
CA TRP A 294 -5.73 -10.66 -4.01
C TRP A 294 -4.88 -11.85 -4.44
N THR A 295 -4.76 -12.06 -5.75
CA THR A 295 -3.88 -13.06 -6.34
C THR A 295 -3.08 -12.43 -7.48
N TRP A 296 -1.78 -12.27 -7.29
CA TRP A 296 -0.84 -11.94 -8.36
C TRP A 296 -0.41 -13.21 -9.10
N LEU A 297 -0.48 -13.17 -10.43
CA LEU A 297 -0.15 -14.26 -11.33
C LEU A 297 0.97 -13.80 -12.26
N GLY A 298 2.21 -14.14 -11.93
CA GLY A 298 3.37 -13.77 -12.74
C GLY A 298 3.40 -14.50 -14.08
N ASN A 299 4.28 -14.07 -14.98
CA ASN A 299 4.38 -14.60 -16.34
C ASN A 299 4.61 -16.13 -16.43
N ASP A 300 5.23 -16.75 -15.42
CA ASP A 300 5.39 -18.21 -15.37
C ASP A 300 4.10 -18.96 -15.00
N TYR A 301 3.16 -18.27 -14.34
CA TYR A 301 1.87 -18.83 -13.95
C TYR A 301 0.78 -18.49 -14.97
N LEU A 302 0.81 -17.28 -15.53
CA LEU A 302 -0.24 -16.72 -16.37
C LEU A 302 -0.72 -17.64 -17.52
N PRO A 303 0.15 -18.38 -18.24
CA PRO A 303 -0.28 -19.31 -19.29
C PRO A 303 -1.21 -20.43 -18.81
N LEU A 304 -1.19 -20.78 -17.52
CA LEU A 304 -2.03 -21.83 -16.94
C LEU A 304 -3.43 -21.34 -16.56
N VAL A 305 -3.60 -20.01 -16.43
CA VAL A 305 -4.77 -19.40 -15.79
C VAL A 305 -5.47 -18.36 -16.65
N ARG A 306 -4.82 -17.86 -17.71
CA ARG A 306 -5.30 -16.74 -18.54
C ARG A 306 -6.72 -16.94 -19.05
N ASP A 307 -7.06 -18.14 -19.52
CA ASP A 307 -8.38 -18.44 -20.09
C ASP A 307 -9.51 -18.46 -19.04
N TYR A 308 -9.17 -18.44 -17.75
CA TYR A 308 -10.12 -18.42 -16.64
C TYR A 308 -10.28 -17.04 -16.02
N LEU A 309 -9.41 -16.07 -16.34
CA LEU A 309 -9.40 -14.76 -15.67
C LEU A 309 -10.56 -13.86 -16.14
N PRO A 310 -11.50 -13.50 -15.25
CA PRO A 310 -12.58 -12.57 -15.60
C PRO A 310 -12.01 -11.15 -15.76
N PRO A 311 -12.24 -10.47 -16.90
CA PRO A 311 -11.63 -9.17 -17.19
C PRO A 311 -12.05 -8.06 -16.22
N GLU A 312 -13.27 -8.11 -15.69
CA GLU A 312 -13.81 -7.14 -14.72
C GLU A 312 -13.13 -7.18 -13.34
N HIS A 313 -12.38 -8.26 -13.05
CA HIS A 313 -11.69 -8.46 -11.77
C HIS A 313 -10.18 -8.65 -11.97
N THR A 314 -9.66 -8.37 -13.17
CA THR A 314 -8.27 -8.64 -13.52
C THR A 314 -7.60 -7.41 -14.12
N THR A 315 -6.52 -6.96 -13.50
CA THR A 315 -5.65 -5.92 -14.03
C THR A 315 -4.38 -6.56 -14.59
N TYR A 316 -4.07 -6.29 -15.86
CA TYR A 316 -2.91 -6.84 -16.55
C TYR A 316 -1.72 -5.87 -16.54
N TYR A 317 -0.53 -6.44 -16.41
CA TYR A 317 0.77 -5.77 -16.45
C TYR A 317 1.70 -6.57 -17.36
N ASP A 318 2.85 -6.00 -17.72
CA ASP A 318 3.83 -6.69 -18.56
C ASP A 318 4.44 -7.93 -17.87
N GLU A 319 4.54 -7.91 -16.54
CA GLU A 319 5.14 -8.98 -15.72
C GLU A 319 4.13 -10.02 -15.21
N GLY A 320 2.83 -9.78 -15.37
CA GLY A 320 1.79 -10.65 -14.81
C GLY A 320 0.41 -10.00 -14.76
N ALA A 321 -0.48 -10.56 -13.95
CA ALA A 321 -1.82 -10.03 -13.73
C ALA A 321 -2.20 -10.07 -12.25
N LEU A 322 -2.90 -9.05 -11.78
CA LEU A 322 -3.58 -9.06 -10.49
C LEU A 322 -5.03 -9.49 -10.69
N TYR A 323 -5.44 -10.58 -10.05
CA TYR A 323 -6.84 -10.96 -9.90
C TYR A 323 -7.35 -10.57 -8.51
N ALA A 324 -8.46 -9.84 -8.46
CA ALA A 324 -9.13 -9.38 -7.25
C ALA A 324 -10.66 -9.59 -7.36
N PRO A 325 -11.24 -10.69 -6.82
CA PRO A 325 -12.67 -11.00 -6.95
C PRO A 325 -13.62 -9.95 -6.37
N THR A 326 -13.12 -9.12 -5.44
CA THR A 326 -13.88 -8.05 -4.80
C THR A 326 -12.99 -6.84 -4.62
N GLU A 327 -13.60 -5.65 -4.70
CA GLU A 327 -12.90 -4.41 -4.37
C GLU A 327 -12.60 -4.35 -2.87
N GLU A 328 -13.62 -4.58 -2.03
CA GLU A 328 -13.50 -4.52 -0.57
C GLU A 328 -12.75 -5.72 0.04
N PRO A 329 -12.04 -5.53 1.18
CA PRO A 329 -11.35 -6.61 1.88
C PRO A 329 -12.32 -7.72 2.32
N THR A 330 -12.22 -8.88 1.67
CA THR A 330 -13.18 -9.97 1.82
C THR A 330 -12.48 -11.26 2.27
N ASP A 331 -12.98 -11.89 3.34
CA ASP A 331 -12.39 -13.11 3.91
C ASP A 331 -12.77 -14.39 3.13
N ARG A 332 -12.05 -15.49 3.38
CA ARG A 332 -12.28 -16.78 2.70
C ARG A 332 -13.73 -17.27 2.79
N GLY A 333 -14.40 -17.06 3.92
CA GLY A 333 -15.77 -17.53 4.12
C GLY A 333 -16.76 -16.75 3.26
N GLN A 334 -16.55 -15.46 3.11
CA GLN A 334 -17.32 -14.61 2.21
C GLN A 334 -17.02 -14.94 0.73
N LEU A 335 -15.73 -15.09 0.38
CA LEU A 335 -15.31 -15.43 -0.98
C LEU A 335 -15.77 -16.82 -1.44
N ALA A 336 -15.92 -17.78 -0.52
CA ALA A 336 -16.46 -19.11 -0.85
C ALA A 336 -17.93 -19.07 -1.34
N GLY A 337 -18.64 -17.96 -1.11
CA GLY A 337 -19.98 -17.73 -1.66
C GLY A 337 -19.99 -17.18 -3.10
N LEU A 338 -18.83 -16.83 -3.66
CA LEU A 338 -18.70 -16.29 -5.01
C LEU A 338 -18.33 -17.39 -6.01
N PRO A 339 -18.66 -17.21 -7.30
CA PRO A 339 -18.15 -18.07 -8.36
C PRO A 339 -16.62 -18.07 -8.38
N ASP A 340 -16.03 -19.26 -8.32
CA ASP A 340 -14.60 -19.45 -8.47
C ASP A 340 -14.25 -19.62 -9.95
N PRO A 341 -13.51 -18.68 -10.57
CA PRO A 341 -13.16 -18.81 -11.98
C PRO A 341 -12.18 -19.96 -12.25
N PHE A 342 -11.38 -20.36 -11.25
CA PHE A 342 -10.31 -21.32 -11.47
C PHE A 342 -10.81 -22.76 -11.26
N PRO A 343 -10.51 -23.70 -12.18
CA PRO A 343 -10.81 -25.10 -11.94
C PRO A 343 -10.05 -25.64 -10.72
N ALA A 344 -10.68 -26.58 -10.01
CA ALA A 344 -10.10 -27.22 -8.83
C ALA A 344 -8.72 -27.87 -9.08
N SER A 345 -8.40 -28.24 -10.33
CA SER A 345 -7.09 -28.77 -10.72
C SER A 345 -5.93 -27.79 -10.55
N LEU A 346 -6.20 -26.48 -10.49
CA LEU A 346 -5.20 -25.44 -10.21
C LEU A 346 -5.06 -25.12 -8.72
N ARG A 347 -5.99 -25.58 -7.88
CA ARG A 347 -5.99 -25.31 -6.44
C ARG A 347 -5.31 -26.42 -5.67
N VAL A 348 -4.61 -26.02 -4.62
CA VAL A 348 -4.05 -26.96 -3.66
C VAL A 348 -5.15 -27.59 -2.81
N THR A 349 -4.90 -28.80 -2.33
CA THR A 349 -5.80 -29.44 -1.35
C THR A 349 -5.32 -29.12 0.06
N ALA A 350 -6.16 -28.44 0.85
CA ALA A 350 -5.84 -28.12 2.24
C ALA A 350 -5.73 -29.40 3.09
N ILE A 351 -4.59 -29.56 3.77
CA ILE A 351 -4.36 -30.60 4.77
C ILE A 351 -4.38 -29.93 6.14
N PRO A 352 -5.37 -30.25 7.00
CA PRO A 352 -5.39 -29.78 8.38
C PRO A 352 -4.08 -30.13 9.10
N SER A 353 -3.55 -29.21 9.89
CA SER A 353 -2.37 -29.46 10.71
C SER A 353 -2.61 -30.62 11.68
N GLU A 354 -1.68 -31.58 11.72
CA GLU A 354 -1.68 -32.68 12.72
C GLU A 354 -1.41 -32.18 14.14
N TYR A 355 -0.88 -30.96 14.30
CA TYR A 355 -0.51 -30.36 15.58
C TYR A 355 -1.19 -29.00 15.79
N GLY A 356 -2.51 -29.00 15.93
CA GLY A 356 -3.30 -27.85 16.40
C GLY A 356 -3.13 -26.54 15.60
N PRO A 357 -3.71 -25.42 16.09
CA PRO A 357 -3.69 -24.11 15.44
C PRO A 357 -2.31 -23.40 15.47
N SER A 358 -1.30 -24.03 16.09
CA SER A 358 0.07 -23.50 16.19
C SER A 358 0.91 -23.75 14.95
N ASN A 359 0.55 -24.72 14.11
CA ASN A 359 1.26 -25.00 12.88
C ASN A 359 0.46 -24.48 11.67
N THR A 360 1.17 -23.89 10.72
CA THR A 360 0.60 -23.49 9.43
C THR A 360 -0.06 -24.69 8.76
N PRO A 361 -1.31 -24.57 8.24
CA PRO A 361 -1.93 -25.61 7.45
C PRO A 361 -1.01 -26.01 6.28
N MET A 362 -0.82 -27.31 6.10
CA MET A 362 -0.07 -27.83 4.95
C MET A 362 -1.02 -27.99 3.76
N ASN A 363 -0.46 -28.01 2.56
CA ASN A 363 -1.23 -28.16 1.34
C ASN A 363 -0.63 -29.31 0.51
N SER A 364 -1.49 -30.11 -0.11
CA SER A 364 -1.05 -31.02 -1.18
C SER A 364 -0.98 -30.25 -2.51
N PRO A 365 0.01 -30.57 -3.37
CA PRO A 365 0.11 -29.96 -4.68
C PRO A 365 -1.17 -30.08 -5.53
N ALA A 366 -1.47 -29.02 -6.26
CA ALA A 366 -2.46 -29.01 -7.33
C ALA A 366 -2.01 -29.90 -8.50
N ALA A 367 -2.97 -30.38 -9.29
CA ALA A 367 -2.69 -31.20 -10.46
C ALA A 367 -2.01 -30.40 -11.58
N ILE A 368 -2.40 -29.13 -11.74
CA ILE A 368 -1.83 -28.16 -12.66
C ILE A 368 -1.19 -27.06 -11.81
N ARG A 369 0.11 -26.86 -11.99
CA ARG A 369 0.92 -25.87 -11.27
C ARG A 369 2.12 -25.47 -12.12
N PRO A 370 2.66 -24.25 -11.95
CA PRO A 370 3.86 -23.85 -12.68
C PRO A 370 5.01 -24.79 -12.33
N ARG A 371 5.79 -25.14 -13.35
CA ARG A 371 7.08 -25.81 -13.16
C ARG A 371 8.14 -24.77 -13.43
N LEU A 372 8.85 -24.37 -12.39
CA LEU A 372 9.98 -23.47 -12.54
C LEU A 372 11.07 -24.26 -13.26
N ASN A 373 11.50 -23.77 -14.41
CA ASN A 373 12.65 -24.35 -15.08
C ASN A 373 13.85 -24.15 -14.14
N GLN A 374 14.45 -25.24 -13.70
CA GLN A 374 15.77 -25.19 -13.06
C GLN A 374 16.73 -24.71 -14.15
N GLY A 375 17.15 -23.45 -14.06
CA GLY A 375 18.16 -22.86 -14.94
C GLY A 375 19.50 -23.56 -14.82
#